data_AF-X1EKV9-F1
#
_entry.id   AF-X1EKV9-F1
#
_cell.length_a   1.000
_cell.length_b   1.000
_cell.length_c   1.000
_cell.angle_alpha   90.00
_cell.angle_beta   90.00
_cell.angle_gamma   90.00
#
_symmetry.space_group_name_H-M   'P 1'
#
loop_
_entity.id
_entity.type
_entity.pdbx_description
1 polymer ?
#
loop_
_entity_poly.entity_id
_entity_poly.type
_entity_poly.pdbx_seq_one_letter_code
_entity_poly.pdbx_strand_id
1 'polypeptide(L)'
;MRRTPKKEKLLYLDLRGLEGEDRTDSLLNEQKAVYILQESYLKTAHSSFISVEFAQQKDLVPLEEIMDCKDAGIKHQRVGVGLEEKFKTDIRQRLFYKGKQKDKRDILYIDGKDLDRYRITYKNEKYLRENFKSLLKGDEIVYFNKDYFSASVKMLWRQTADRPIASIDVARTAFANTLQVGVIKPSYDKSYSYLYILSIFNFTHLTGLYRRLVQEEG
;
A
#
# COMPACT_ATOMS: atom_id res chain seq x y z
N MET A 1 -0.45 -21.56 40.95
CA MET A 1 0.82 -21.93 40.29
C MET A 1 0.75 -21.46 38.84
N ARG A 2 1.37 -20.33 38.47
CA ARG A 2 1.42 -19.88 37.07
C ARG A 2 2.34 -20.84 36.31
N ARG A 3 1.80 -21.63 35.38
CA ARG A 3 2.60 -22.44 34.46
C ARG A 3 3.52 -21.50 33.70
N THR A 4 4.83 -21.63 33.89
CA THR A 4 5.83 -21.03 33.02
C THR A 4 5.53 -21.56 31.60
N PRO A 5 5.29 -20.70 30.60
CA PRO A 5 5.07 -21.19 29.25
C PRO A 5 6.33 -21.95 28.82
N LYS A 6 6.16 -23.21 28.38
CA LYS A 6 7.24 -23.92 27.69
C LYS A 6 7.69 -23.01 26.54
N LYS A 7 9.00 -22.87 26.34
CA LYS A 7 9.57 -22.20 25.16
C LYS A 7 9.27 -23.07 23.93
N GLU A 8 8.02 -23.06 23.50
CA GLU A 8 7.56 -23.76 22.31
C GLU A 8 8.20 -23.08 21.09
N LYS A 9 8.83 -23.89 20.24
CA LYS A 9 9.48 -23.45 19.01
C LYS A 9 8.55 -23.77 17.86
N LEU A 10 8.34 -22.81 16.97
CA LEU A 10 7.68 -23.02 15.69
C LEU A 10 8.74 -23.28 14.64
N LEU A 11 8.47 -24.23 13.75
CA LEU A 11 9.23 -24.44 12.53
C LEU A 11 8.59 -23.59 11.43
N TYR A 12 9.37 -22.76 10.75
CA TYR A 12 8.94 -22.11 9.52
C TYR A 12 9.91 -22.46 8.39
N LEU A 13 9.38 -22.67 7.19
CA LEU A 13 10.18 -22.93 6.01
C LEU A 13 10.49 -21.61 5.31
N ASP A 14 11.77 -21.27 5.23
CA ASP A 14 12.21 -20.06 4.57
C ASP A 14 12.37 -20.28 3.06
N LEU A 15 11.32 -19.94 2.32
CA LEU A 15 11.29 -20.10 0.86
C LEU A 15 11.98 -18.94 0.11
N ARG A 16 12.64 -18.00 0.80
CA ARG A 16 13.32 -16.86 0.17
C ARG A 16 14.37 -17.32 -0.85
N GLY A 17 14.29 -16.76 -2.06
CA GLY A 17 15.25 -16.99 -3.13
C GLY A 17 15.22 -18.40 -3.72
N LEU A 18 14.07 -19.09 -3.63
CA LEU A 18 13.82 -20.38 -4.27
C LEU A 18 12.75 -20.22 -5.35
N GLU A 19 13.00 -20.80 -6.51
CA GLU A 19 12.08 -20.78 -7.66
C GLU A 19 11.81 -22.20 -8.17
N GLY A 20 10.71 -22.39 -8.89
CA GLY A 20 10.43 -23.63 -9.63
C GLY A 20 10.55 -24.93 -8.82
N GLU A 21 11.31 -25.89 -9.34
CA GLU A 21 11.53 -27.22 -8.75
C GLU A 21 12.27 -27.13 -7.42
N ASP A 22 13.23 -26.21 -7.26
CA ASP A 22 13.98 -26.02 -6.01
C ASP A 22 13.07 -25.64 -4.84
N ARG A 23 12.01 -24.85 -5.11
CA ARG A 23 11.00 -24.52 -4.09
C ARG A 23 10.20 -25.74 -3.67
N THR A 24 9.87 -26.61 -4.61
CA THR A 24 9.08 -27.83 -4.38
C THR A 24 9.92 -28.84 -3.57
N ASP A 25 11.18 -29.01 -3.96
CA ASP A 25 12.11 -29.88 -3.25
C ASP A 25 12.45 -29.37 -1.85
N SER A 26 12.57 -28.06 -1.66
CA SER A 26 12.79 -27.47 -0.34
C SER A 26 11.58 -27.60 0.58
N LEU A 27 10.36 -27.57 0.04
CA LEU A 27 9.12 -27.85 0.79
C LEU A 27 9.04 -29.32 1.20
N LEU A 28 9.39 -30.23 0.30
CA LEU A 28 9.31 -31.68 0.53
C LEU A 28 10.41 -32.19 1.48
N ASN A 29 11.58 -31.57 1.46
CA ASN A 29 12.74 -32.00 2.25
C ASN A 29 13.05 -31.12 3.46
N GLU A 30 12.16 -30.17 3.78
CA GLU A 30 12.37 -29.16 4.84
C GLU A 30 13.72 -28.42 4.73
N GLN A 31 14.26 -28.27 3.52
CA GLN A 31 15.46 -27.48 3.34
C GLN A 31 15.15 -26.02 3.71
N LYS A 32 16.07 -25.38 4.44
CA LYS A 32 15.88 -24.04 5.05
C LYS A 32 14.77 -23.94 6.10
N ALA A 33 14.45 -25.02 6.80
CA ALA A 33 13.60 -24.93 7.99
C ALA A 33 14.31 -24.18 9.12
N VAL A 34 13.66 -23.13 9.63
CA VAL A 34 14.18 -22.27 10.69
C VAL A 34 13.26 -22.36 11.89
N TYR A 35 13.85 -22.56 13.07
CA TYR A 35 13.11 -22.55 14.32
C TYR A 35 13.06 -21.15 14.91
N ILE A 36 11.84 -20.67 15.19
CA ILE A 36 11.61 -19.43 15.93
C ILE A 36 10.88 -19.73 17.24
N LEU A 37 11.06 -18.88 18.24
CA LEU A 37 10.28 -18.99 19.47
C LEU A 37 8.83 -18.57 19.16
N GLN A 38 7.86 -19.35 19.63
CA GLN A 38 6.44 -19.04 19.46
C GLN A 38 6.09 -17.67 20.05
N GLU A 39 6.72 -17.27 21.14
CA GLU A 39 6.55 -15.92 21.70
C GLU A 39 7.04 -14.81 20.75
N SER A 40 8.05 -15.07 19.92
CA SER A 40 8.52 -14.10 18.93
C SER A 40 7.52 -13.97 17.80
N TYR A 41 6.98 -15.10 17.31
CA TYR A 41 5.92 -15.13 16.31
C TYR A 41 4.66 -14.36 16.77
N LEU A 42 4.21 -14.61 18.00
CA LEU A 42 3.03 -13.94 18.57
C LEU A 42 3.24 -12.44 18.81
N LYS A 43 4.49 -11.97 18.93
CA LYS A 43 4.84 -10.56 19.15
C LYS A 43 5.16 -9.82 17.86
N THR A 44 5.40 -10.51 16.73
CA THR A 44 5.65 -9.86 15.44
C THR A 44 4.34 -9.56 14.72
N ALA A 45 4.13 -8.29 14.36
CA ALA A 45 2.99 -7.88 13.55
C ALA A 45 3.06 -8.53 12.15
N HIS A 46 1.91 -9.00 11.65
CA HIS A 46 1.73 -9.49 10.28
C HIS A 46 2.73 -10.56 9.82
N SER A 47 3.17 -11.46 10.70
CA SER A 47 4.08 -12.56 10.32
C SER A 47 5.42 -12.08 9.73
N SER A 48 5.87 -10.87 10.09
CA SER A 48 7.17 -10.31 9.68
C SER A 48 8.38 -10.89 10.45
N PHE A 49 8.28 -12.17 10.87
CA PHE A 49 9.31 -12.90 11.62
C PHE A 49 10.64 -13.08 10.85
N ILE A 50 10.64 -12.70 9.57
CA ILE A 50 11.80 -12.67 8.66
C ILE A 50 12.93 -11.76 9.19
N SER A 51 12.62 -10.85 10.12
CA SER A 51 13.60 -9.99 10.79
C SER A 51 13.39 -9.98 12.30
N VAL A 52 13.81 -11.07 12.96
CA VAL A 52 13.82 -11.26 14.43
C VAL A 52 14.52 -10.10 15.17
N GLU A 53 15.40 -9.38 14.47
CA GLU A 53 16.18 -8.24 15.01
C GLU A 53 15.33 -7.03 15.45
N PHE A 54 14.14 -6.81 14.86
CA PHE A 54 13.33 -5.63 15.19
C PHE A 54 12.38 -5.83 16.38
N ALA A 55 11.95 -7.06 16.65
CA ALA A 55 10.94 -7.36 17.68
C ALA A 55 11.43 -7.15 19.13
N GLN A 56 12.72 -6.84 19.31
CA GLN A 56 13.34 -6.65 20.63
C GLN A 56 13.69 -5.19 20.94
N GLN A 57 13.47 -4.25 20.01
CA GLN A 57 13.75 -2.84 20.27
C GLN A 57 12.63 -2.21 21.09
N LYS A 58 12.98 -1.64 22.24
CA LYS A 58 12.03 -1.03 23.19
C LYS A 58 11.37 0.25 22.67
N ASP A 59 11.96 0.88 21.66
CA ASP A 59 11.56 2.19 21.16
C ASP A 59 11.02 2.14 19.71
N LEU A 60 10.29 1.07 19.36
CA LEU A 60 9.68 0.93 18.05
C LEU A 60 8.26 1.51 18.06
N VAL A 61 8.02 2.51 17.20
CA VAL A 61 6.69 3.09 16.98
C VAL A 61 6.18 2.63 15.61
N PRO A 62 5.10 1.83 15.54
CA PRO A 62 4.48 1.44 14.28
C PRO A 62 4.02 2.68 13.50
N LEU A 63 4.26 2.68 12.18
CA LEU A 63 3.84 3.80 11.33
C LEU A 63 2.33 4.06 11.42
N GLU A 64 1.52 3.01 11.55
CA GLU A 64 0.07 3.10 11.70
C GLU A 64 -0.37 3.79 13.00
N GLU A 65 0.50 3.88 14.02
CA GLU A 65 0.22 4.69 15.21
C GLU A 65 0.31 6.18 14.88
N ILE A 66 1.33 6.57 14.10
CA ILE A 66 1.66 7.95 13.73
C ILE A 66 0.71 8.46 12.62
N MET A 67 0.44 7.62 11.62
CA MET A 67 -0.29 7.98 10.42
C MET A 67 -1.54 7.12 10.23
N ASP A 68 -2.61 7.75 9.77
CA ASP A 68 -3.76 7.04 9.23
C ASP A 68 -3.49 6.68 7.77
N CYS A 69 -3.17 5.40 7.56
CA CYS A 69 -2.81 4.84 6.26
C CYS A 69 -4.01 4.13 5.63
N LYS A 70 -4.38 4.48 4.40
CA LYS A 70 -5.49 3.84 3.66
C LYS A 70 -5.21 3.66 2.19
N ASP A 71 -5.84 2.63 1.63
CA ASP A 71 -6.13 2.55 0.20
C ASP A 71 -7.47 3.26 -0.08
N ALA A 72 -7.36 4.58 -0.26
CA ALA A 72 -8.49 5.52 -0.40
C ALA A 72 -8.64 6.10 -1.82
N GLY A 73 -7.91 5.56 -2.80
CA GLY A 73 -7.97 6.04 -4.18
C GLY A 73 -9.32 5.78 -4.83
N ILE A 74 -9.55 6.40 -5.99
CA ILE A 74 -10.77 6.20 -6.78
C ILE A 74 -10.85 4.74 -7.22
N LYS A 75 -11.88 4.05 -6.73
CA LYS A 75 -12.21 2.66 -7.08
C LYS A 75 -13.55 2.59 -7.79
N HIS A 76 -13.65 1.67 -8.72
CA HIS A 76 -14.88 1.39 -9.47
C HIS A 76 -15.02 -0.11 -9.68
N GLN A 77 -16.22 -0.64 -9.54
CA GLN A 77 -16.50 -2.06 -9.75
C GLN A 77 -17.99 -2.30 -10.00
N ARG A 78 -18.31 -3.46 -10.57
CA ARG A 78 -19.66 -4.03 -10.51
C ARG A 78 -19.82 -4.81 -9.20
N VAL A 79 -20.98 -4.71 -8.57
CA VAL A 79 -21.35 -5.49 -7.38
C VAL A 79 -22.32 -6.60 -7.76
N GLY A 80 -22.33 -7.71 -7.02
CA GLY A 80 -23.28 -8.80 -7.27
C GLY A 80 -23.02 -9.62 -8.53
N VAL A 81 -21.84 -9.50 -9.15
CA VAL A 81 -21.43 -10.29 -10.32
C VAL A 81 -20.23 -11.17 -10.00
N GLY A 82 -20.13 -12.31 -10.70
CA GLY A 82 -18.97 -13.21 -10.60
C GLY A 82 -17.65 -12.54 -11.00
N LEU A 83 -16.52 -13.08 -10.53
CA LEU A 83 -15.17 -12.54 -10.76
C LEU A 83 -14.86 -12.31 -12.25
N GLU A 84 -15.27 -13.22 -13.13
CA GLU A 84 -15.05 -13.10 -14.58
C GLU A 84 -15.79 -11.89 -15.21
N GLU A 85 -16.99 -11.61 -14.73
CA GLU A 85 -17.83 -10.51 -15.23
C GLU A 85 -17.44 -9.15 -14.64
N LYS A 86 -16.67 -9.15 -13.55
CA LYS A 86 -16.17 -7.93 -12.88
C LYS A 86 -15.25 -7.11 -13.79
N PHE A 87 -14.57 -7.75 -14.74
CA PHE A 87 -13.61 -7.12 -15.64
C PHE A 87 -14.18 -6.79 -17.03
N LYS A 88 -15.33 -7.36 -17.41
CA LYS A 88 -16.01 -7.11 -18.69
C LYS A 88 -16.92 -5.87 -18.61
N THR A 89 -16.32 -4.69 -18.44
CA THR A 89 -17.08 -3.43 -18.35
C THR A 89 -16.36 -2.25 -19.00
N ASP A 90 -17.16 -1.37 -19.63
CA ASP A 90 -16.75 -0.09 -20.20
C ASP A 90 -16.72 1.04 -19.16
N ILE A 91 -16.96 0.74 -17.88
CA ILE A 91 -17.05 1.72 -16.78
C ILE A 91 -15.88 2.70 -16.78
N ARG A 92 -14.65 2.22 -16.95
CA ARG A 92 -13.47 3.09 -16.94
C ARG A 92 -13.47 4.10 -18.09
N GLN A 93 -13.93 3.69 -19.27
CA GLN A 93 -13.99 4.56 -20.45
C GLN A 93 -15.09 5.62 -20.32
N ARG A 94 -16.20 5.29 -19.65
CA ARG A 94 -17.27 6.24 -19.36
C ARG A 94 -16.87 7.28 -18.33
N LEU A 95 -16.28 6.84 -17.22
CA LEU A 95 -16.03 7.70 -16.05
C LEU A 95 -14.77 8.56 -16.19
N PHE A 96 -13.73 8.06 -16.85
CA PHE A 96 -12.41 8.71 -16.87
C PHE A 96 -12.02 9.16 -18.28
N TYR A 97 -11.26 10.24 -18.36
CA TYR A 97 -10.64 10.68 -19.61
C TYR A 97 -9.27 11.32 -19.38
N LYS A 98 -8.51 11.48 -20.47
CA LYS A 98 -7.20 12.14 -20.51
C LYS A 98 -7.23 13.35 -21.44
N GLY A 99 -6.32 14.30 -21.20
CA GLY A 99 -6.18 15.52 -21.99
C GLY A 99 -6.93 16.69 -21.35
N LYS A 100 -7.19 17.75 -22.12
CA LYS A 100 -7.76 18.99 -21.61
C LYS A 100 -9.08 18.76 -20.85
N GLN A 101 -9.22 19.42 -19.70
CA GLN A 101 -10.44 19.41 -18.91
C GLN A 101 -11.66 19.81 -19.75
N LYS A 102 -12.70 18.97 -19.72
CA LYS A 102 -13.94 19.14 -20.49
C LYS A 102 -15.00 19.93 -19.71
N ASP A 103 -15.13 19.71 -18.41
CA ASP A 103 -15.96 20.48 -17.50
C ASP A 103 -15.11 20.95 -16.30
N LYS A 104 -15.26 22.22 -15.89
CA LYS A 104 -14.51 22.80 -14.75
C LYS A 104 -14.71 22.06 -13.43
N ARG A 105 -15.82 21.32 -13.31
CA ARG A 105 -16.16 20.53 -12.12
C ARG A 105 -15.52 19.14 -12.13
N ASP A 106 -14.99 18.70 -13.27
CA ASP A 106 -14.32 17.40 -13.38
C ASP A 106 -13.12 17.33 -12.44
N ILE A 107 -12.94 16.18 -11.80
CA ILE A 107 -11.99 15.98 -10.72
C ILE A 107 -10.66 15.54 -11.33
N LEU A 108 -9.66 16.43 -11.31
CA LEU A 108 -8.27 16.09 -11.63
C LEU A 108 -7.77 15.05 -10.64
N TYR A 109 -7.19 13.96 -11.15
CA TYR A 109 -6.58 12.93 -10.32
C TYR A 109 -5.24 12.46 -10.85
N ILE A 110 -4.43 11.91 -9.95
CA ILE A 110 -3.13 11.29 -10.27
C ILE A 110 -3.16 9.78 -10.06
N ASP A 111 -2.24 9.05 -10.70
CA ASP A 111 -2.04 7.61 -10.51
C ASP A 111 -0.56 7.28 -10.23
N GLY A 112 -0.25 6.00 -10.08
CA GLY A 112 1.12 5.55 -9.79
C GLY A 112 2.18 5.97 -10.81
N LYS A 113 1.81 6.34 -12.05
CA LYS A 113 2.76 6.81 -13.08
C LYS A 113 3.10 8.29 -12.92
N ASP A 114 2.26 9.03 -12.21
CA ASP A 114 2.46 10.45 -11.92
C ASP A 114 3.35 10.67 -10.70
N LEU A 115 3.46 9.65 -9.85
CA LEU A 115 4.19 9.69 -8.59
C LEU A 115 5.62 9.16 -8.77
N ASP A 116 6.59 10.01 -8.46
CA ASP A 116 8.01 9.70 -8.41
C ASP A 116 8.57 10.04 -7.01
N ARG A 117 9.81 9.65 -6.72
CA ARG A 117 10.43 9.96 -5.44
C ARG A 117 10.46 11.47 -5.24
N TYR A 118 9.85 11.92 -4.15
CA TYR A 118 9.79 13.33 -3.76
C TYR A 118 9.07 14.25 -4.75
N ARG A 119 8.38 13.71 -5.77
CA ARG A 119 7.74 14.53 -6.81
C ARG A 119 6.43 13.92 -7.30
N ILE A 120 5.43 14.78 -7.46
CA ILE A 120 4.18 14.49 -8.17
C ILE A 120 4.22 15.24 -9.51
N THR A 121 3.89 14.54 -10.59
CA THR A 121 3.84 15.12 -11.94
C THR A 121 2.45 14.96 -12.54
N TYR A 122 1.92 16.01 -13.15
CA TYR A 122 0.58 15.98 -13.73
C TYR A 122 0.62 15.67 -15.23
N LYS A 123 1.55 14.79 -15.63
CA LYS A 123 1.76 14.46 -17.05
C LYS A 123 0.55 13.70 -17.58
N ASN A 124 -0.06 14.22 -18.64
CA ASN A 124 -1.25 13.66 -19.30
C ASN A 124 -2.55 13.82 -18.50
N GLU A 125 -2.76 14.99 -17.87
CA GLU A 125 -3.97 15.42 -17.14
C GLU A 125 -5.14 14.44 -17.23
N LYS A 126 -5.44 13.80 -16.10
CA LYS A 126 -6.44 12.74 -15.97
C LYS A 126 -7.60 13.25 -15.15
N TYR A 127 -8.81 13.01 -15.62
CA TYR A 127 -10.01 13.52 -14.98
C TYR A 127 -11.04 12.42 -14.77
N LEU A 128 -11.65 12.42 -13.57
CA LEU A 128 -12.91 11.75 -13.29
C LEU A 128 -14.02 12.74 -13.59
N ARG A 129 -14.98 12.35 -14.43
CA ARG A 129 -16.13 13.20 -14.76
C ARG A 129 -16.94 13.51 -13.51
N GLU A 130 -17.33 14.76 -13.30
CA GLU A 130 -18.13 15.12 -12.12
C GLU A 130 -19.48 14.39 -12.08
N ASN A 131 -20.11 14.25 -13.25
CA ASN A 131 -21.37 13.54 -13.41
C ASN A 131 -21.20 12.00 -13.43
N PHE A 132 -20.12 11.46 -12.85
CA PHE A 132 -19.85 10.02 -12.83
C PHE A 132 -21.06 9.20 -12.35
N LYS A 133 -21.84 9.71 -11.39
CA LYS A 133 -23.03 9.03 -10.87
C LYS A 133 -24.09 8.76 -11.94
N SER A 134 -24.35 9.73 -12.83
CA SER A 134 -25.33 9.55 -13.92
C SER A 134 -24.80 8.66 -15.04
N LEU A 135 -23.50 8.40 -15.07
CA LEU A 135 -22.86 7.55 -16.06
C LEU A 135 -22.86 6.09 -15.64
N LEU A 136 -23.04 5.76 -14.35
CA LEU A 136 -23.07 4.39 -13.84
C LEU A 136 -24.30 3.64 -14.36
N LYS A 137 -24.11 2.34 -14.65
CA LYS A 137 -25.18 1.44 -15.10
C LYS A 137 -25.49 0.44 -14.00
N GLY A 138 -26.78 0.19 -13.73
CA GLY A 138 -27.27 -0.94 -12.92
C GLY A 138 -26.49 -1.18 -11.62
N ASP A 139 -25.64 -2.19 -11.64
CA ASP A 139 -24.87 -2.74 -10.52
C ASP A 139 -23.47 -2.11 -10.35
N GLU A 140 -23.19 -1.00 -11.01
CA GLU A 140 -21.90 -0.32 -10.95
C GLU A 140 -21.81 0.66 -9.79
N ILE A 141 -20.67 0.63 -9.09
CA ILE A 141 -20.37 1.58 -8.03
C ILE A 141 -19.01 2.24 -8.24
N VAL A 142 -18.92 3.48 -7.77
CA VAL A 142 -17.67 4.23 -7.61
C VAL A 142 -17.58 4.66 -6.16
N TYR A 143 -16.43 4.44 -5.54
CA TYR A 143 -16.20 4.86 -4.18
C TYR A 143 -14.77 5.38 -4.01
N PHE A 144 -14.66 6.40 -3.18
CA PHE A 144 -13.43 7.06 -2.76
C PHE A 144 -13.72 7.84 -1.50
N ASN A 145 -12.68 8.14 -0.72
CA ASN A 145 -12.83 8.95 0.48
C ASN A 145 -12.35 10.38 0.20
N LYS A 146 -13.32 11.31 0.20
CA LYS A 146 -13.10 12.73 -0.08
C LYS A 146 -12.26 13.43 0.98
N ASP A 147 -12.23 12.92 2.21
CA ASP A 147 -11.48 13.52 3.31
C ASP A 147 -9.98 13.44 3.04
N TYR A 148 -9.50 12.30 2.53
CA TYR A 148 -8.10 12.18 2.10
C TYR A 148 -7.78 13.04 0.88
N PHE A 149 -8.70 13.22 -0.06
CA PHE A 149 -8.46 14.11 -1.19
C PHE A 149 -8.31 15.55 -0.71
N SER A 150 -9.16 15.95 0.24
CA SER A 150 -9.25 17.32 0.78
C SER A 150 -8.21 17.63 1.87
N ALA A 151 -7.48 16.62 2.37
CA ALA A 151 -6.43 16.80 3.36
C ALA A 151 -5.39 17.82 2.88
N SER A 152 -5.08 18.79 3.75
CA SER A 152 -4.17 19.92 3.45
C SER A 152 -2.75 19.49 3.11
N VAL A 153 -2.27 18.46 3.81
CA VAL A 153 -1.02 17.76 3.54
C VAL A 153 -1.30 16.27 3.65
N LYS A 154 -0.80 15.50 2.70
CA LYS A 154 -0.82 14.05 2.77
C LYS A 154 0.42 13.46 2.10
N MET A 155 0.82 12.29 2.57
CA MET A 155 1.82 11.48 1.89
C MET A 155 1.12 10.49 0.97
N LEU A 156 1.62 10.36 -0.25
CA LEU A 156 1.17 9.37 -1.22
C LEU A 156 2.32 8.42 -1.54
N TRP A 157 2.02 7.15 -1.70
CA TRP A 157 2.98 6.16 -2.19
C TRP A 157 2.33 5.16 -3.13
N ARG A 158 3.13 4.55 -4.00
CA ARG A 158 2.65 3.55 -4.95
C ARG A 158 2.28 2.26 -4.22
N GLN A 159 1.13 1.69 -4.58
CA GLN A 159 0.71 0.39 -4.03
C GLN A 159 1.60 -0.75 -4.55
N THR A 160 1.97 -0.70 -5.84
CA THR A 160 2.87 -1.67 -6.48
C THR A 160 4.02 -0.95 -7.17
N ALA A 161 5.23 -1.36 -6.83
CA ALA A 161 6.49 -0.88 -7.39
C ALA A 161 7.63 -1.83 -7.01
N ASP A 162 8.73 -1.80 -7.78
CA ASP A 162 9.97 -2.56 -7.51
C ASP A 162 10.75 -2.07 -6.28
N ARG A 163 10.29 -0.96 -5.69
CA ARG A 163 10.82 -0.29 -4.50
C ARG A 163 9.78 0.68 -3.95
N PRO A 164 9.88 1.08 -2.68
CA PRO A 164 9.07 2.16 -2.14
C PRO A 164 9.27 3.46 -2.95
N ILE A 165 8.16 4.07 -3.36
CA ILE A 165 8.14 5.35 -4.06
C ILE A 165 7.03 6.18 -3.43
N ALA A 166 7.43 7.28 -2.80
CA ALA A 166 6.52 8.18 -2.12
C ALA A 166 6.83 9.66 -2.39
N SER A 167 5.81 10.50 -2.24
CA SER A 167 5.90 11.97 -2.26
C SER A 167 4.84 12.59 -1.34
N ILE A 168 5.00 13.87 -1.05
CA ILE A 168 4.00 14.67 -0.33
C ILE A 168 3.14 15.41 -1.35
N ASP A 169 1.82 15.39 -1.13
CA ASP A 169 0.85 16.24 -1.81
C ASP A 169 0.36 17.33 -0.86
N VAL A 170 0.50 18.59 -1.29
CA VAL A 170 -0.06 19.79 -0.65
C VAL A 170 -1.15 20.43 -1.51
N ALA A 171 -1.37 19.93 -2.73
CA ALA A 171 -2.31 20.48 -3.69
C ALA A 171 -3.74 19.92 -3.53
N ARG A 172 -3.98 19.05 -2.55
CA ARG A 172 -5.28 18.41 -2.29
C ARG A 172 -5.77 17.61 -3.49
N THR A 173 -4.84 16.94 -4.16
CA THR A 173 -5.11 16.22 -5.40
C THR A 173 -5.86 14.91 -5.11
N ALA A 174 -6.88 14.60 -5.93
CA ALA A 174 -7.47 13.26 -5.93
C ALA A 174 -6.48 12.23 -6.51
N PHE A 175 -6.65 10.96 -6.18
CA PHE A 175 -5.73 9.90 -6.64
C PHE A 175 -6.47 8.60 -6.96
N ALA A 176 -5.94 7.84 -7.91
CA ALA A 176 -6.44 6.52 -8.28
C ALA A 176 -6.02 5.45 -7.27
N ASN A 177 -6.69 4.29 -7.30
CA ASN A 177 -6.38 3.10 -6.48
C ASN A 177 -5.02 2.44 -6.76
N THR A 178 -4.13 3.07 -7.52
CA THR A 178 -2.74 2.63 -7.67
C THR A 178 -1.82 3.32 -6.65
N LEU A 179 -2.38 4.25 -5.88
CA LEU A 179 -1.72 5.01 -4.83
C LEU A 179 -2.42 4.75 -3.50
N GLN A 180 -1.61 4.68 -2.45
CA GLN A 180 -2.04 4.68 -1.06
C GLN A 180 -1.76 6.07 -0.46
N VAL A 181 -2.47 6.38 0.62
CA VAL A 181 -2.37 7.66 1.32
C VAL A 181 -2.08 7.46 2.79
N GLY A 182 -1.32 8.39 3.36
CA GLY A 182 -1.10 8.52 4.78
C GLY A 182 -1.24 9.97 5.20
N VAL A 183 -2.02 10.19 6.26
CA VAL A 183 -2.15 11.49 6.92
C VAL A 183 -1.68 11.34 8.36
N ILE A 184 -0.77 12.20 8.82
CA ILE A 184 -0.32 12.20 10.22
C ILE A 184 -1.51 12.50 11.11
N LYS A 185 -1.71 11.67 12.14
CA LYS A 185 -2.83 11.85 13.07
C LYS A 185 -2.64 13.14 13.88
N PRO A 186 -3.72 13.84 14.26
CA PRO A 186 -3.62 15.10 15.00
C PRO A 186 -2.79 15.02 16.30
N SER A 187 -2.80 13.88 16.98
CA SER A 187 -2.00 13.63 18.19
C SER A 187 -0.49 13.61 17.96
N TYR A 188 -0.05 13.44 16.71
CA TYR A 188 1.36 13.30 16.32
C TYR A 188 1.88 14.43 15.43
N ASP A 189 1.02 15.38 15.05
CA ASP A 189 1.34 16.47 14.10
C ASP A 189 2.50 17.38 14.56
N LYS A 190 2.71 17.50 15.89
CA LYS A 190 3.83 18.26 16.47
C LYS A 190 5.10 17.44 16.69
N SER A 191 4.99 16.11 16.65
CA SER A 191 6.08 15.19 16.98
C SER A 191 6.75 14.60 15.75
N TYR A 192 6.03 14.56 14.63
CA TYR A 192 6.51 13.97 13.38
C TYR A 192 6.27 14.92 12.20
N SER A 193 7.25 14.96 11.30
CA SER A 193 7.16 15.70 10.05
C SER A 193 6.95 14.75 8.88
N TYR A 194 6.09 15.14 7.93
CA TYR A 194 5.94 14.45 6.66
C TYR A 194 7.28 14.29 5.92
N LEU A 195 8.18 15.29 5.99
CA LEU A 195 9.49 15.23 5.35
C LEU A 195 10.39 14.16 5.98
N TYR A 196 10.31 13.99 7.31
CA TYR A 196 11.05 12.95 8.02
C TYR A 196 10.58 11.54 7.57
N ILE A 197 9.26 11.32 7.58
CA ILE A 197 8.68 10.03 7.17
C ILE A 197 8.96 9.75 5.69
N LEU A 198 8.82 10.75 4.82
CA LEU A 198 9.14 10.66 3.40
C LEU A 198 10.62 10.28 3.17
N SER A 199 11.53 10.84 3.97
CA SER A 199 12.96 10.54 3.88
C SER A 199 13.24 9.08 4.21
N ILE A 200 12.55 8.51 5.20
CA ILE A 200 12.65 7.09 5.54
C ILE A 200 12.10 6.22 4.40
N PHE A 201 10.93 6.56 3.86
CA PHE A 201 10.31 5.80 2.76
C PHE A 201 11.21 5.70 1.53
N ASN A 202 11.87 6.79 1.17
CA ASN A 202 12.72 6.85 -0.01
C ASN A 202 14.19 6.48 0.29
N PHE A 203 14.50 6.02 1.51
CA PHE A 203 15.86 5.64 1.92
C PHE A 203 16.30 4.32 1.28
N THR A 204 17.55 4.26 0.81
CA THR A 204 18.09 3.08 0.11
C THR A 204 18.06 1.81 0.96
N HIS A 205 18.27 1.92 2.27
CA HIS A 205 18.21 0.75 3.16
C HIS A 205 16.81 0.14 3.21
N LEU A 206 15.76 0.97 3.25
CA LEU A 206 14.38 0.49 3.22
C LEU A 206 14.05 -0.18 1.88
N THR A 207 14.62 0.30 0.77
CA THR A 207 14.50 -0.38 -0.53
C THR A 207 15.10 -1.79 -0.47
N GLY A 208 16.26 -1.96 0.16
CA GLY A 208 16.87 -3.27 0.36
C GLY A 208 16.02 -4.21 1.22
N LEU A 209 15.43 -3.68 2.31
CA LEU A 209 14.50 -4.44 3.15
C LEU A 209 13.24 -4.84 2.37
N TYR A 210 12.63 -3.90 1.65
CA TYR A 210 11.43 -4.12 0.85
C TYR A 210 11.63 -5.23 -0.18
N ARG A 211 12.72 -5.17 -0.96
CA ARG A 211 13.01 -6.20 -1.98
C ARG A 211 13.21 -7.59 -1.38
N ARG A 212 13.87 -7.68 -0.22
CA ARG A 212 14.00 -8.95 0.51
C ARG A 212 12.67 -9.51 1.00
N LEU A 213 11.70 -8.65 1.30
CA LEU A 213 10.38 -9.06 1.78
C LEU A 213 9.44 -9.45 0.65
N VAL A 214 9.41 -8.68 -0.43
CA VAL A 214 8.43 -8.85 -1.51
C VAL A 214 8.80 -9.99 -2.46
N GLN A 215 10.09 -10.33 -2.62
CA GLN A 215 10.57 -11.42 -3.49
C GLN A 215 10.04 -11.38 -4.95
N GLU A 216 9.49 -10.26 -5.40
CA GLU A 216 9.17 -10.03 -6.80
C GLU A 216 10.45 -9.52 -7.48
N GLU A 217 11.12 -10.39 -8.23
CA GLU A 217 11.99 -9.92 -9.31
C GLU A 217 11.09 -9.26 -10.37
N GLY A 218 11.47 -8.06 -10.79
CA GLY A 218 10.68 -7.25 -11.72
C GLY A 218 10.62 -7.83 -13.13
#